data_AF-M6ZZ80-F1
#
_entry.id   AF-M6ZZ80-F1
#
_cell.length_a   1.000
_cell.length_b   1.000
_cell.length_c   1.000
_cell.angle_alpha   90.00
_cell.angle_beta   90.00
_cell.angle_gamma   90.00
#
_symmetry.space_group_name_H-M   'P 1'
#
loop_
_entity.id
_entity.type
_entity.pdbx_description
1 polymer ?
#
loop_
_entity_poly.entity_id
_entity_poly.type
_entity_poly.pdbx_seq_one_letter_code
_entity_poly.pdbx_strand_id
1 'polypeptide(L)' 'MASTQKLMKIAQEAGMSVTVLAVAWSKQHDYVASTIIGANTVEQLEESLKAKNVILSEDVLKKIDEVSKEIPYPMG' A
#
# COMPACT_ATOMS: atom_id res chain seq x y z
N MET A 1 -2.05 7.17 14.92
CA MET A 1 -1.71 5.94 14.16
C MET A 1 -2.94 5.09 13.81
N ALA A 2 -4.13 5.66 13.65
CA ALA A 2 -5.33 4.89 13.34
C ALA A 2 -5.36 4.41 11.87
N SER A 3 -4.88 5.22 10.93
CA SER A 3 -4.84 4.88 9.49
C SER A 3 -3.94 3.68 9.21
N THR A 4 -2.77 3.61 9.86
CA THR A 4 -1.82 2.51 9.69
C THR A 4 -2.41 1.17 10.12
N GLN A 5 -3.16 1.13 11.23
CA GLN A 5 -3.82 -0.09 11.71
C GLN A 5 -4.95 -0.53 10.76
N LYS A 6 -5.73 0.40 10.21
CA LYS A 6 -6.77 0.08 9.23
C LYS A 6 -6.17 -0.45 7.93
N LEU A 7 -5.10 0.17 7.42
CA LEU A 7 -4.38 -0.31 6.24
C LEU A 7 -3.74 -1.69 6.46
N MET A 8 -3.19 -1.95 7.65
CA MET A 8 -2.70 -3.30 8.00
C MET A 8 -3.82 -4.34 7.97
N LYS A 9 -5.01 -4.03 8.50
CA LYS A 9 -6.16 -4.95 8.42
C LYS A 9 -6.58 -5.20 6.97
N ILE A 10 -6.67 -4.16 6.15
CA ILE A 10 -7.00 -4.30 4.73
C ILE A 10 -5.98 -5.17 3.99
N ALA A 11 -4.68 -4.95 4.25
CA ALA A 11 -3.62 -5.77 3.68
C ALA A 11 -3.76 -7.25 4.10
N GLN A 12 -4.05 -7.49 5.38
CA GLN A 12 -4.24 -8.84 5.92
C GLN A 12 -5.49 -9.53 5.31
N GLU A 13 -6.59 -8.81 5.13
CA GLU A 13 -7.79 -9.29 4.42
C GLU A 13 -7.50 -9.61 2.95
N ALA A 14 -6.62 -8.84 2.31
CA ALA A 14 -6.17 -9.08 0.95
C ALA A 14 -5.07 -10.16 0.85
N GLY A 15 -4.67 -10.78 1.96
CA GLY A 15 -3.65 -11.83 2.00
C GLY A 15 -2.23 -11.36 1.66
N MET A 16 -1.95 -10.06 1.82
CA MET A 16 -0.64 -9.46 1.52
C MET A 16 -0.12 -8.65 2.71
N SER A 17 1.18 -8.33 2.71
CA SER A 17 1.72 -7.43 3.73
C SER A 17 1.38 -5.98 3.42
N VAL A 18 1.37 -5.14 4.46
CA VAL A 18 1.13 -3.71 4.32
C VAL A 18 2.18 -3.03 3.43
N THR A 19 3.41 -3.56 3.43
CA THR A 19 4.50 -3.13 2.56
C THR A 19 4.16 -3.38 1.09
N VAL A 20 3.67 -4.58 0.78
CA VAL A 20 3.24 -4.96 -0.57
C VAL A 20 2.07 -4.10 -1.03
N LEU A 21 1.08 -3.90 -0.17
CA LEU A 21 -0.08 -3.06 -0.46
C LEU A 21 0.33 -1.61 -0.75
N ALA A 22 1.21 -1.02 0.05
CA ALA A 22 1.67 0.36 -0.14
C ALA A 22 2.46 0.55 -1.44
N VAL A 23 3.35 -0.39 -1.78
CA VAL A 23 4.13 -0.34 -3.03
C VAL A 23 3.22 -0.56 -4.24
N ALA A 24 2.30 -1.51 -4.18
CA ALA A 24 1.33 -1.75 -5.25
C ALA A 24 0.39 -0.56 -5.47
N TRP A 25 -0.07 0.07 -4.38
CA TRP A 25 -0.91 1.27 -4.42
C TRP A 25 -0.17 2.44 -5.09
N SER A 26 1.07 2.71 -4.67
CA SER A 26 1.90 3.75 -5.28
C SER A 26 2.13 3.50 -6.77
N LYS A 27 2.42 2.26 -7.17
CA LYS A 27 2.69 1.88 -8.56
C LYS A 27 1.45 1.97 -9.47
N GLN A 28 0.24 1.81 -8.94
CA GLN A 28 -0.99 1.79 -9.74
C GLN A 28 -1.40 3.19 -10.23
N HIS A 29 -0.89 4.25 -9.62
CA HIS A 29 -1.14 5.60 -10.09
C HIS A 29 -0.29 5.91 -11.33
N ASP A 30 -0.94 6.18 -12.47
CA ASP A 30 -0.29 6.55 -13.74
C ASP A 30 0.68 7.73 -13.64
N TYR A 31 0.51 8.60 -12.63
CA TYR A 31 1.40 9.72 -12.36
C TYR A 31 2.73 9.33 -11.71
N VAL A 32 2.89 8.08 -11.26
CA VAL A 32 4.10 7.61 -10.60
C VAL A 32 5.02 6.95 -11.62
N ALA A 33 6.03 7.71 -12.04
CA ALA A 33 7.05 7.21 -12.97
C ALA A 33 7.92 6.09 -12.37
N SER A 34 8.18 6.13 -11.06
CA SER A 34 8.96 5.13 -10.34
C SER A 34 8.69 5.18 -8.84
N THR A 35 8.54 4.01 -8.20
CA THR A 35 8.42 3.88 -6.75
C THR A 35 9.80 3.64 -6.14
N ILE A 36 10.25 4.54 -5.27
CA ILE A 36 11.53 4.39 -4.55
C ILE A 36 11.32 3.45 -3.36
N ILE A 37 12.09 2.37 -3.31
CA ILE A 37 12.04 1.36 -2.24
C ILE A 37 13.36 1.40 -1.46
N GLY A 38 13.28 1.64 -0.15
CA GLY A 38 14.40 1.49 0.77
C GLY A 38 14.29 0.16 1.54
N ALA A 39 15.28 -0.71 1.38
CA ALA A 39 15.35 -1.99 2.10
C ALA A 39 16.72 -2.14 2.77
N ASN A 40 16.74 -2.56 4.03
CA ASN A 40 17.98 -2.84 4.77
C ASN A 40 18.43 -4.30 4.64
N THR A 41 17.52 -5.20 4.23
CA THR A 41 17.81 -6.62 4.01
C THR A 41 17.27 -7.08 2.65
N VAL A 42 17.82 -8.18 2.12
CA VAL A 42 17.38 -8.77 0.85
C VAL A 42 15.93 -9.25 0.93
N GLU A 43 15.50 -9.79 2.07
CA GLU A 43 14.14 -10.26 2.28
C GLU A 43 13.09 -9.14 2.16
N GLN A 44 13.40 -7.95 2.67
CA GLN A 44 12.55 -6.75 2.52
C GLN A 44 12.45 -6.28 1.06
N LEU A 45 13.55 -6.41 0.32
CA LEU A 45 13.59 -6.11 -1.10
C LEU A 45 12.74 -7.11 -1.89
N GLU A 46 12.89 -8.41 -1.63
CA GLU A 46 12.07 -9.45 -2.27
C GLU A 46 10.58 -9.27 -1.98
N GLU A 47 10.21 -8.92 -0.74
CA GLU A 47 8.84 -8.62 -0.38
C GLU A 47 8.31 -7.40 -1.16
N SER A 48 9.08 -6.33 -1.26
CA SER A 48 8.69 -5.14 -2.03
C SER A 48 8.59 -5.45 -3.54
N LEU A 49 9.43 -6.35 -4.06
CA LEU A 49 9.38 -6.82 -5.44
C LEU A 49 8.14 -7.68 -5.72
N LYS A 50 7.60 -8.40 -4.74
CA LYS A 50 6.32 -9.12 -4.90
C LYS A 50 5.19 -8.17 -5.28
N ALA A 51 5.22 -6.93 -4.77
CA ALA A 51 4.25 -5.90 -5.11
C ALA A 51 4.23 -5.52 -6.60
N LYS A 52 5.32 -5.79 -7.34
CA LYS A 52 5.38 -5.55 -8.80
C LYS A 52 4.27 -6.28 -9.55
N ASN A 53 3.95 -7.51 -9.11
CA ASN A 53 2.98 -8.40 -9.74
C ASN A 53 1.62 -8.40 -9.03
N VAL A 54 1.46 -7.62 -7.96
CA VAL A 54 0.19 -7.50 -7.25
C VAL A 54 -0.64 -6.41 -7.89
N ILE A 55 -1.85 -6.76 -8.32
CA ILE A 55 -2.86 -5.82 -8.79
C ILE A 55 -3.89 -5.69 -7.67
N LEU A 56 -4.06 -4.48 -7.15
CA LEU A 56 -5.07 -4.20 -6.15
C LEU A 56 -6.44 -4.19 -6.82
N SER A 57 -7.36 -5.00 -6.30
CA SER A 57 -8.76 -4.98 -6.71
C SER A 57 -9.43 -3.66 -6.33
N GLU A 58 -10.46 -3.26 -7.08
CA GLU A 58 -11.20 -2.02 -6.82
C GLU A 58 -11.78 -1.95 -5.39
N ASP A 59 -12.17 -3.08 -4.81
CA ASP A 59 -12.65 -3.14 -3.41
C ASP A 59 -11.57 -2.72 -2.40
N VAL A 60 -10.32 -3.15 -2.62
CA VAL A 60 -9.20 -2.79 -1.74
C VAL A 60 -8.89 -1.29 -1.88
N LEU A 61 -8.93 -0.78 -3.12
CA LEU A 61 -8.76 0.65 -3.38
C LEU A 61 -9.84 1.50 -2.73
N LYS A 62 -11.11 1.09 -2.81
CA LYS A 62 -12.22 1.78 -2.15
C LYS A 62 -12.05 1.81 -0.63
N LYS A 63 -11.66 0.69 -0.02
CA LYS A 63 -11.37 0.63 1.43
C LYS A 63 -10.22 1.58 1.81
N ILE A 64 -9.16 1.66 1.02
CA ILE A 64 -8.05 2.60 1.26
C ILE A 64 -8.54 4.05 1.14
N ASP A 65 -9.34 4.35 0.12
CA ASP A 65 -9.90 5.70 -0.10
C ASP A 65 -10.84 6.12 1.03
N GLU A 66 -11.69 5.22 1.53
CA GLU A 66 -12.54 5.45 2.71
C GLU A 66 -11.69 5.77 3.95
N VAL A 67 -10.65 4.98 4.22
CA VAL A 67 -9.74 5.23 5.34
C VAL A 67 -9.02 6.59 5.20
N SER A 68 -8.63 6.95 3.98
CA SER A 68 -7.99 8.24 3.68
C SER A 68 -8.96 9.41 3.88
N LYS A 69 -10.24 9.25 3.51
CA LYS A 69 -11.29 10.25 3.73
C LYS A 69 -11.69 10.40 5.19
N GLU A 70 -11.74 9.29 5.92
CA GLU A 70 -12.11 9.27 7.34
C GLU A 70 -11.00 9.85 8.23
N ILE A 71 -9.73 9.70 7.81
CA ILE A 71 -8.57 10.27 8.49
C ILE A 71 -7.87 11.22 7.53
N PRO A 72 -8.44 12.42 7.29
CA PRO A 72 -7.82 13.40 6.43
C PRO A 72 -6.46 13.77 6.99
N TYR A 73 -5.47 13.85 6.10
CA TYR A 73 -4.14 14.32 6.46
C TYR A 73 -4.25 15.74 7.02
N PRO A 74 -3.80 16.01 8.27
CA PRO A 74 -3.86 17.34 8.87
C PRO A 74 -2.85 18.33 8.27
N MET A 75 -2.16 17.95 7.19
CA MET A 75 -1.23 18.78 6.42
C MET A 75 -1.81 19.02 5.02
N GLY A 76 -2.94 19.73 4.99
CA GLY A 76 -3.67 20.18 3.81
C GLY A 76 -4.71 21.22 4.21
#